data_AF-A0A0M3ADZ5-F1
#
_entry.id   AF-A0A0M3ADZ5-F1
#
_cell.length_a   1.000
_cell.length_b   1.000
_cell.length_c   1.000
_cell.angle_alpha   90.00
_cell.angle_beta   90.00
_cell.angle_gamma   90.00
#
_symmetry.space_group_name_H-M   'P 1'
#
loop_
_entity.id
_entity.type
_entity.pdbx_description
1 polymer ?
#
loop_
_entity_poly.entity_id
_entity_poly.type
_entity_poly.pdbx_seq_one_letter_code
_entity_poly.pdbx_strand_id
1 'polypeptide(L)' 'MIVMAKVSKCLVKPYLRENDHPFVTLTTFINYVSNNKNWSKEKIRSIVNEAKSKDRHHLYVTLKSYMDEE' A
#
# COMPACT_ATOMS: atom_id res chain seq x y z
N MET A 1 -23.80 -10.06 -21.82
CA MET A 1 -23.21 -9.52 -20.57
C MET A 1 -21.72 -9.76 -20.63
N ILE A 2 -20.92 -8.70 -20.77
CA ILE A 2 -19.46 -8.84 -20.65
C ILE A 2 -19.19 -8.97 -19.16
N VAL A 3 -18.96 -10.20 -18.70
CA VAL A 3 -18.51 -10.45 -17.34
C VAL A 3 -17.07 -9.95 -17.30
N MET A 4 -16.86 -8.70 -16.86
CA MET A 4 -15.54 -8.25 -16.45
C MET A 4 -15.15 -9.13 -15.27
N ALA A 5 -14.44 -10.22 -15.56
CA ALA A 5 -13.76 -10.99 -14.54
C ALA A 5 -12.87 -9.99 -13.82
N LYS A 6 -13.28 -9.59 -12.62
CA LYS A 6 -12.47 -8.80 -11.71
C LYS A 6 -11.27 -9.68 -11.46
N VAL A 7 -10.19 -9.40 -12.17
CA VAL A 7 -8.98 -10.20 -12.11
C VAL A 7 -8.49 -9.98 -10.69
N SER A 8 -8.79 -10.93 -9.81
CA SER A 8 -8.22 -11.04 -8.48
C SER A 8 -6.76 -11.46 -8.66
N LYS A 9 -5.99 -10.65 -9.39
CA LYS A 9 -4.54 -10.75 -9.39
C LYS A 9 -4.13 -10.18 -8.05
N CYS A 10 -4.06 -11.06 -7.05
CA CYS A 10 -3.25 -10.78 -5.86
C CYS A 10 -1.89 -10.31 -6.38
N LEU A 11 -1.60 -9.02 -6.25
CA LEU A 11 -0.34 -8.46 -6.72
C LEU A 11 0.75 -9.03 -5.82
N VAL A 12 1.79 -9.60 -6.42
CA VAL A 12 2.99 -10.03 -5.68
C VAL A 12 3.48 -8.86 -4.84
N LYS A 13 3.80 -9.13 -3.57
CA LYS A 13 4.28 -8.13 -2.62
C LYS A 13 5.46 -7.36 -3.23
N PRO A 14 5.31 -6.05 -3.50
CA PRO A 14 6.37 -5.27 -4.10
C PRO A 14 7.46 -5.01 -3.06
N TYR A 15 8.71 -5.02 -3.52
CA TYR A 15 9.87 -4.67 -2.71
C TYR A 15 9.95 -3.14 -2.58
N LEU A 16 9.64 -2.63 -1.39
CA LEU A 16 9.91 -1.23 -1.05
C LEU A 16 11.39 -1.09 -0.65
N ARG A 17 12.08 -0.03 -1.10
CA ARG A 17 13.43 0.31 -0.63
C ARG A 17 13.36 1.56 0.25
N GLU A 18 14.23 1.65 1.26
CA GLU A 18 14.25 2.81 2.18
C GLU A 18 14.52 4.16 1.49
N ASN A 19 15.27 4.14 0.38
CA ASN A 19 15.62 5.34 -0.38
C ASN A 19 14.66 5.62 -1.54
N ASP A 20 13.57 4.87 -1.68
CA ASP A 20 12.57 5.19 -2.70
C ASP A 20 11.93 6.55 -2.44
N HIS A 21 11.57 7.23 -3.52
CA HIS A 21 10.88 8.51 -3.40
C HIS A 21 9.53 8.27 -2.69
N PRO A 22 9.14 9.09 -1.70
CA PRO A 22 7.93 8.84 -0.90
C PRO A 22 6.66 8.70 -1.73
N PHE A 23 6.60 9.36 -2.89
CA PHE A 23 5.52 9.16 -3.86
C PHE A 23 5.46 7.72 -4.37
N VAL A 24 6.60 7.13 -4.77
CA VAL A 24 6.70 5.76 -5.30
C VAL A 24 6.32 4.75 -4.22
N THR A 25 6.80 4.95 -2.98
CA THR A 25 6.46 4.10 -1.82
C THR A 25 4.96 4.09 -1.56
N LEU A 26 4.32 5.26 -1.61
CA LEU A 26 2.88 5.41 -1.41
C LEU A 26 2.05 4.80 -2.53
N THR A 27 2.40 5.07 -3.79
CA THR A 27 1.66 4.50 -4.94
C THR A 27 1.75 2.98 -4.94
N THR A 28 2.93 2.45 -4.63
CA THR A 28 3.19 1.02 -4.54
C THR A 28 2.37 0.38 -3.42
N PHE A 29 2.37 0.98 -2.23
CA PHE A 29 1.57 0.54 -1.10
C PHE A 29 0.08 0.52 -1.44
N ILE A 30 -0.47 1.66 -1.91
CA ILE A 30 -1.90 1.82 -2.21
C ILE A 30 -2.35 0.80 -3.26
N ASN A 31 -1.54 0.59 -4.29
CA ASN A 31 -1.84 -0.37 -5.34
C ASN A 31 -1.81 -1.81 -4.80
N TYR A 32 -0.81 -2.17 -3.99
CA TYR A 32 -0.73 -3.49 -3.39
C TYR A 32 -1.92 -3.77 -2.46
N VAL A 33 -2.20 -2.87 -1.50
CA VAL A 33 -3.28 -3.08 -0.53
C VAL A 33 -4.64 -3.03 -1.19
N SER A 34 -4.90 -2.14 -2.16
CA SER A 34 -6.22 -2.09 -2.83
C SER A 34 -6.55 -3.36 -3.62
N ASN A 35 -5.53 -4.09 -4.10
CA ASN A 35 -5.73 -5.30 -4.89
C ASN A 35 -5.68 -6.58 -4.05
N ASN A 36 -4.88 -6.61 -2.98
CA ASN A 36 -4.71 -7.81 -2.15
C ASN A 36 -5.57 -7.80 -0.90
N LYS A 37 -5.81 -6.61 -0.33
CA LYS A 37 -6.55 -6.45 0.91
C LYS A 37 -7.84 -5.71 0.62
N ASN A 38 -8.96 -6.29 0.99
CA ASN A 38 -10.28 -5.66 0.79
C ASN A 38 -10.51 -4.53 1.82
N TRP A 39 -9.54 -3.63 1.97
CA TRP A 39 -9.55 -2.53 2.92
C TRP A 39 -10.38 -1.36 2.38
N SER A 40 -11.17 -0.76 3.26
CA SER A 40 -11.89 0.48 2.94
C SER A 40 -10.91 1.62 2.65
N LYS A 41 -11.29 2.51 1.72
CA LYS A 41 -10.50 3.70 1.35
C LYS A 41 -10.14 4.57 2.57
N GLU A 42 -11.01 4.62 3.57
CA GLU A 42 -10.79 5.34 4.82
C GLU A 42 -9.64 4.76 5.64
N LYS A 43 -9.57 3.42 5.75
CA LYS A 43 -8.46 2.73 6.43
C LYS A 43 -7.12 3.04 5.74
N ILE A 44 -7.09 2.94 4.40
CA ILE A 44 -5.89 3.25 3.61
C ILE A 44 -5.48 4.72 3.82
N ARG A 45 -6.44 5.66 3.82
CA ARG A 45 -6.17 7.08 4.03
C ARG A 45 -5.63 7.36 5.43
N SER A 46 -6.16 6.69 6.46
CA SER A 46 -5.65 6.82 7.84
C SER A 46 -4.20 6.35 7.95
N ILE A 47 -3.87 5.19 7.37
CA ILE A 47 -2.51 4.65 7.36
C ILE A 47 -1.55 5.57 6.60
N VAL A 48 -1.97 6.10 5.45
CA VAL A 48 -1.15 7.04 4.66
C VAL A 48 -0.90 8.35 5.43
N ASN A 49 -1.89 8.87 6.16
CA ASN A 49 -1.72 10.05 6.99
C ASN A 49 -0.77 9.79 8.17
N GLU A 50 -0.88 8.63 8.82
CA GLU A 50 0.03 8.20 9.87
C GLU A 50 1.48 8.08 9.35
N ALA A 51 1.66 7.40 8.22
CA ALA A 51 2.96 7.23 7.58
C ALA A 51 3.59 8.58 7.20
N LYS A 52 2.79 9.56 6.78
CA LYS A 52 3.24 10.92 6.42
C LYS A 52 3.48 11.86 7.61
N SER A 53 3.13 11.47 8.83
CA SER A 53 3.15 12.36 10.01
C SER A 53 4.57 12.72 10.47
N LYS A 54 5.57 11.90 10.11
CA LYS A 54 6.97 12.06 10.54
C LYS A 54 7.93 12.02 9.35
N ASP A 55 9.08 11.38 9.52
CA ASP A 55 10.17 11.32 8.54
C ASP A 55 9.99 10.23 7.47
N ARG A 56 10.79 10.32 6.40
CA ARG A 56 10.81 9.33 5.30
C ARG A 56 11.05 7.90 5.80
N HIS A 57 11.90 7.73 6.80
CA HIS A 57 12.17 6.42 7.39
C HIS A 57 10.92 5.87 8.11
N HIS A 58 10.21 6.73 8.86
CA HIS A 58 8.95 6.35 9.50
C HIS A 58 7.90 5.96 8.44
N LEU A 59 7.78 6.73 7.36
CA LEU A 59 6.90 6.40 6.24
C LEU A 59 7.19 5.01 5.68
N TYR A 60 8.46 4.68 5.43
CA TYR A 60 8.84 3.37 4.93
C TYR A 60 8.50 2.24 5.93
N VAL A 61 8.88 2.39 7.19
CA VAL A 61 8.65 1.35 8.22
C VAL A 61 7.17 1.12 8.45
N THR A 62 6.37 2.18 8.58
CA THR A 62 4.91 2.10 8.76
C THR A 62 4.26 1.37 7.58
N LEU A 63 4.53 1.79 6.34
CA LEU A 63 3.93 1.16 5.16
C LEU A 63 4.37 -0.30 5.01
N LYS A 64 5.64 -0.61 5.28
CA LYS A 64 6.14 -1.98 5.24
C LYS A 64 5.46 -2.87 6.29
N SER A 65 5.28 -2.37 7.51
CA SER A 65 4.60 -3.11 8.58
C SER A 65 3.17 -3.50 8.19
N TYR A 66 2.39 -2.55 7.66
CA TYR A 66 1.02 -2.83 7.21
C TYR A 66 0.94 -3.72 5.96
N MET A 67 2.00 -3.80 5.15
CA MET A 67 2.08 -4.75 4.03
C MET A 67 2.47 -6.17 4.46
N ASP A 68 3.10 -6.32 5.64
CA ASP A 68 3.50 -7.60 6.23
C ASP A 68 2.42 -8.19 7.12
N GLU A 69 1.60 -7.34 7.75
CA GLU A 69 0.39 -7.75 8.46
C GLU A 69 -0.45 -8.65 7.53
N GLU A 70 -0.87 -9.84 8.00
CA GLU A 70 -1.69 -10.81 7.24
C GLU A 70 -3.18 -10.42 7.17
#